data_AF-A0A1S3J0I3-F1
#
_entry.id   AF-A0A1S3J0I3-F1
#
_cell.length_a   1.000
_cell.length_b   1.000
_cell.length_c   1.000
_cell.angle_alpha   90.00
_cell.angle_beta   90.00
_cell.angle_gamma   90.00
#
_symmetry.space_group_name_H-M   'P 1'
#
loop_
_entity.id
_entity.type
_entity.pdbx_description
1 polymer ?
#
loop_
_entity_poly.entity_id
_entity_poly.type
_entity_poly.pdbx_seq_one_letter_code
_entity_poly.pdbx_strand_id
1 'polypeptide(L)'
;MAIRFLVLITVTYLVFSKLATAGPSYNYYDEIAQATCTAMNTRAGWVYAVRRPCNSWTVPCQNICSSPGLAAQDPQVSSIGLECFNSLHVYHRPVLPSDIQSGTNKLGLKVYRYQSCNQGSCGPNYCCCRSK
;
A
#
# COMPACT_ATOMS: atom_id res chain seq x y z
N MET A 1 -8.48 -12.30 -53.50
CA MET A 1 -8.94 -11.31 -52.50
C MET A 1 -9.33 -11.91 -51.14
N ALA A 2 -9.62 -13.21 -51.02
CA ALA A 2 -10.03 -13.85 -49.75
C ALA A 2 -8.94 -13.94 -48.65
N ILE A 3 -7.66 -14.08 -49.03
CA ILE A 3 -6.55 -14.27 -48.09
C ILE A 3 -6.29 -13.01 -47.23
N ARG A 4 -6.49 -11.80 -47.80
CA ARG A 4 -6.30 -10.54 -47.06
C ARG A 4 -7.37 -10.30 -45.98
N PHE A 5 -8.59 -10.79 -46.20
CA PHE A 5 -9.68 -10.70 -45.24
C PHE A 5 -9.47 -11.64 -44.04
N LEU A 6 -8.98 -12.86 -44.27
CA LEU A 6 -8.68 -13.83 -43.20
C LEU A 6 -7.55 -13.36 -42.27
N VAL A 7 -6.51 -12.71 -42.81
CA VAL A 7 -5.39 -12.15 -42.02
C VAL A 7 -5.85 -10.99 -41.14
N LEU A 8 -6.77 -10.14 -41.61
CA LEU A 8 -7.34 -9.04 -40.81
C LEU A 8 -8.21 -9.56 -39.65
N ILE A 9 -8.98 -10.62 -39.87
CA ILE A 9 -9.82 -11.24 -38.84
C ILE A 9 -8.96 -11.93 -37.77
N THR A 10 -7.89 -12.64 -38.13
CA THR A 10 -7.02 -13.29 -37.13
C THR A 10 -6.19 -12.29 -36.33
N VAL A 11 -5.67 -11.23 -36.97
CA VAL A 11 -4.90 -10.18 -36.27
C VAL A 11 -5.78 -9.40 -35.31
N THR A 12 -7.03 -9.09 -35.65
CA THR A 12 -7.95 -8.41 -34.72
C THR A 12 -8.31 -9.28 -33.51
N TYR A 13 -8.64 -10.57 -33.71
CA TYR A 13 -8.90 -11.50 -32.60
C TYR A 13 -7.69 -11.68 -31.65
N LEU A 14 -6.46 -11.68 -32.18
CA LEU A 14 -5.24 -11.80 -31.39
C LEU A 14 -4.90 -10.51 -30.61
N VAL A 15 -5.31 -9.34 -31.11
CA VAL A 15 -5.13 -8.06 -30.41
C VAL A 15 -6.18 -7.88 -29.30
N PHE A 16 -7.43 -8.32 -29.52
CA PHE A 16 -8.49 -8.25 -28.50
C PHE A 16 -8.29 -9.25 -27.33
N SER A 17 -7.68 -10.41 -27.58
CA SER A 17 -7.43 -11.42 -26.54
C SER A 17 -6.27 -11.08 -25.58
N LYS A 18 -5.49 -10.02 -25.86
CA LYS A 18 -4.43 -9.53 -24.97
C LYS A 18 -4.84 -8.39 -24.04
N LEU A 19 -6.08 -7.89 -24.10
CA LEU A 19 -6.66 -7.14 -22.99
C LEU A 19 -7.14 -8.11 -21.89
N ALA A 20 -6.27 -9.03 -21.47
CA ALA A 20 -6.44 -9.67 -20.18
C ALA A 20 -6.26 -8.56 -19.14
N THR A 21 -7.39 -8.12 -18.58
CA THR A 21 -7.50 -7.24 -17.44
C THR A 21 -6.53 -7.70 -16.34
N ALA A 22 -5.35 -7.10 -16.28
CA ALA A 22 -4.60 -7.04 -15.04
C ALA A 22 -5.46 -6.20 -14.10
N GLY A 23 -6.32 -6.86 -13.32
CA GLY A 23 -6.97 -6.22 -12.18
C GLY A 23 -5.90 -5.56 -11.30
N PRO A 24 -6.28 -4.60 -10.44
CA PRO A 24 -5.32 -3.96 -9.54
C PRO A 24 -4.52 -5.05 -8.81
N SER A 25 -3.19 -4.98 -8.94
CA SER A 25 -2.28 -5.90 -8.27
C SER A 25 -2.53 -5.77 -6.77
N TYR A 26 -3.12 -6.80 -6.18
CA TYR A 26 -3.52 -6.81 -4.78
C TYR A 26 -2.27 -6.85 -3.91
N ASN A 27 -1.95 -5.72 -3.27
CA ASN A 27 -0.81 -5.64 -2.38
C ASN A 27 -1.26 -5.71 -0.92
N TYR A 28 -1.24 -6.94 -0.38
CA TYR A 28 -1.69 -7.20 0.98
C TYR A 28 -0.92 -6.39 2.05
N TYR A 29 0.30 -5.91 1.76
CA TYR A 29 1.04 -5.06 2.69
C TYR A 29 0.41 -3.68 2.86
N ASP A 30 -0.01 -3.07 1.75
CA ASP A 30 -0.66 -1.76 1.77
C ASP A 30 -1.98 -1.85 2.55
N GLU A 31 -2.72 -2.93 2.34
CA GLU A 31 -4.01 -3.12 2.99
C GLU A 31 -3.88 -3.36 4.49
N ILE A 32 -2.94 -4.21 4.92
CA ILE A 32 -2.66 -4.40 6.34
C ILE A 32 -2.20 -3.09 6.96
N ALA A 33 -1.30 -2.36 6.28
CA ALA A 33 -0.83 -1.07 6.77
C ALA A 33 -1.99 -0.07 6.90
N GLN A 34 -2.84 0.04 5.88
CA GLN A 34 -3.99 0.95 5.85
C GLN A 34 -5.00 0.60 6.95
N ALA A 35 -5.38 -0.67 7.07
CA ALA A 35 -6.28 -1.14 8.11
C ALA A 35 -5.70 -0.88 9.51
N THR A 36 -4.43 -1.20 9.72
CA THR A 36 -3.75 -1.00 11.02
C THR A 36 -3.64 0.48 11.36
N CYS A 37 -3.20 1.33 10.43
CA CYS A 37 -3.13 2.78 10.66
C CYS A 37 -4.52 3.35 11.00
N THR A 38 -5.55 2.98 10.23
CA THR A 38 -6.92 3.44 10.46
C THR A 38 -7.43 3.03 11.84
N ALA A 39 -7.24 1.77 12.22
CA ALA A 39 -7.64 1.24 13.53
C ALA A 39 -6.88 1.88 14.71
N MET A 40 -5.63 2.30 14.51
CA MET A 40 -4.83 2.97 15.54
C MET A 40 -5.15 4.46 15.69
N ASN A 41 -5.83 5.07 14.72
CA ASN A 41 -6.13 6.49 14.78
C ASN A 41 -7.23 6.76 15.82
N THR A 42 -6.95 7.66 16.76
CA THR A 42 -7.87 8.02 17.85
C THR A 42 -8.69 9.29 17.57
N ARG A 43 -8.49 9.93 16.41
CA ARG A 43 -9.17 11.16 16.01
C ARG A 43 -10.08 10.91 14.80
N ALA A 44 -11.19 11.62 14.69
CA ALA A 44 -11.93 11.66 13.43
C ALA A 44 -11.08 12.34 12.34
N GLY A 45 -11.17 11.84 11.11
CA GLY A 45 -10.43 12.40 9.98
C GLY A 45 -9.96 11.33 8.99
N TRP A 46 -9.23 11.78 7.98
CA TRP A 46 -8.66 10.92 6.95
C TRP A 46 -7.37 10.27 7.43
N VAL A 47 -7.18 9.00 7.12
CA VAL A 47 -5.99 8.22 7.49
C VAL A 47 -5.40 7.56 6.25
N TYR A 48 -4.09 7.62 6.12
CA TYR A 48 -3.35 7.05 5.01
C TYR A 48 -2.16 6.25 5.54
N ALA A 49 -1.97 5.05 5.02
CA ALA A 49 -0.72 4.32 5.10
C ALA A 49 0.16 4.68 3.90
N VAL A 50 1.32 5.26 4.18
CA VAL A 50 2.25 5.74 3.14
C VAL A 50 3.50 4.89 3.16
N ARG A 51 3.85 4.29 2.02
CA ARG A 51 5.09 3.50 1.90
C ARG A 51 6.32 4.36 2.18
N ARG A 52 7.28 3.79 2.89
CA ARG A 52 8.58 4.39 3.18
C ARG A 52 9.69 3.47 2.66
N PRO A 53 10.55 3.91 1.74
CA PRO A 53 11.67 3.11 1.27
C PRO A 53 12.72 2.95 2.38
N CYS A 54 13.37 1.79 2.43
CA CYS A 54 14.63 1.63 3.16
C CYS A 54 15.80 1.98 2.22
N ASN A 55 16.47 3.10 2.46
CA ASN A 55 17.73 3.48 1.81
C ASN A 55 18.58 4.31 2.79
N SER A 56 19.83 4.61 2.44
CA SER A 56 20.83 5.26 3.32
C SER A 56 20.49 6.68 3.80
N TRP A 57 19.48 7.34 3.21
CA TRP A 57 19.10 8.73 3.49
C TRP A 57 17.79 8.85 4.29
N THR A 58 17.41 7.79 5.00
CA THR A 58 16.01 7.42 5.26
C THR A 58 15.20 8.49 6.00
N VAL A 59 14.45 9.29 5.24
CA VAL A 59 13.58 10.37 5.73
C VAL A 59 12.58 9.82 6.76
N PRO A 60 12.47 10.41 7.97
CA PRO A 60 11.51 9.97 8.97
C PRO A 60 10.05 10.14 8.52
N CYS A 61 9.14 9.32 9.05
CA CYS A 61 7.72 9.41 8.74
C CYS A 61 7.12 10.78 9.09
N GLN A 62 7.67 11.47 10.08
CA GLN A 62 7.28 12.85 10.41
C GLN A 62 7.38 13.78 9.20
N ASN A 63 8.47 13.68 8.44
CA ASN A 63 8.72 14.53 7.29
C ASN A 63 7.93 14.06 6.06
N ILE A 64 7.77 12.75 5.89
CA ILE A 64 6.95 12.17 4.81
C ILE A 64 5.50 12.64 4.95
N CYS A 65 4.89 12.46 6.12
CA CYS A 65 3.50 12.87 6.34
C CYS A 65 3.32 14.38 6.28
N SER A 66 4.32 15.17 6.67
CA SER A 66 4.23 16.65 6.62
C SER A 66 4.49 17.23 5.22
N SER A 67 4.79 16.40 4.22
CA SER A 67 5.07 16.84 2.85
C SER A 67 3.83 17.47 2.20
N PRO A 68 3.91 18.74 1.71
CA PRO A 68 2.81 19.37 0.98
C PRO A 68 2.41 18.57 -0.27
N GLY A 69 3.40 17.97 -0.95
CA GLY A 69 3.15 17.14 -2.13
C GLY A 69 2.41 15.83 -1.83
N LEU A 70 2.46 15.35 -0.59
CA LEU A 70 1.65 14.21 -0.17
C LEU A 70 0.19 14.63 0.03
N ALA A 71 -0.04 15.72 0.80
CA ALA A 71 -1.39 16.23 1.03
C ALA A 71 -2.08 16.72 -0.25
N ALA A 72 -1.33 17.27 -1.20
CA ALA A 72 -1.87 17.73 -2.49
C ALA A 72 -2.47 16.61 -3.36
N GLN A 73 -2.23 15.33 -3.03
CA GLN A 73 -2.81 14.19 -3.76
C GLN A 73 -4.29 13.99 -3.46
N ASP A 74 -4.81 14.59 -2.39
CA ASP A 74 -6.21 14.49 -2.01
C ASP A 74 -6.79 15.88 -1.67
N PRO A 75 -7.78 16.38 -2.44
CA PRO A 75 -8.40 17.69 -2.22
C PRO A 75 -8.92 17.89 -0.79
N GLN A 76 -9.35 16.83 -0.10
CA GLN A 76 -9.94 16.91 1.24
C GLN A 76 -8.93 17.24 2.34
N VAL A 77 -7.64 17.01 2.07
CA VAL A 77 -6.54 17.29 3.02
C VAL A 77 -5.51 18.27 2.49
N SER A 78 -5.61 18.66 1.21
CA SER A 78 -4.63 19.54 0.55
C SER A 78 -4.41 20.89 1.26
N SER A 79 -5.47 21.49 1.82
CA SER A 79 -5.42 22.80 2.50
C SER A 79 -4.98 22.73 3.97
N ILE A 80 -5.28 21.62 4.66
CA ILE A 80 -4.99 21.42 6.09
C ILE A 80 -3.66 20.67 6.31
N GLY A 81 -3.24 19.90 5.32
CA GLY A 81 -2.07 19.04 5.40
C GLY A 81 -2.30 17.74 6.17
N LEU A 82 -1.25 16.93 6.21
CA LEU A 82 -1.20 15.67 6.94
C LEU A 82 -0.16 15.75 8.07
N GLU A 83 -0.34 14.95 9.10
CA GLU A 83 0.62 14.72 10.17
C GLU A 83 0.84 13.23 10.40
N CYS A 84 2.02 12.88 10.90
CA CYS A 84 2.30 11.51 11.31
C CYS A 84 1.82 11.27 12.75
N PHE A 85 1.21 10.12 13.01
CA PHE A 85 0.86 9.70 14.38
C PHE A 85 1.39 8.30 14.74
N ASN A 86 1.87 7.52 13.76
CA ASN A 86 2.55 6.26 14.02
C ASN A 86 3.37 5.82 12.80
N SER A 87 4.09 4.71 12.96
CA SER A 87 4.73 4.03 11.84
C SER A 87 4.83 2.52 12.08
N LEU A 88 4.87 1.78 10.98
CA LEU A 88 4.78 0.32 10.95
C LEU A 88 5.95 -0.30 10.20
N HIS A 89 6.39 -1.47 10.66
CA HIS A 89 7.09 -2.44 9.83
C HIS A 89 6.13 -3.58 9.49
N VAL A 90 5.67 -3.67 8.25
CA VAL A 90 4.91 -4.83 7.76
C VAL A 90 5.91 -5.82 7.17
N TYR A 91 6.00 -7.02 7.75
CA TYR A 91 6.96 -8.03 7.34
C TYR A 91 6.42 -8.93 6.24
N HIS A 92 7.29 -9.30 5.29
CA HIS A 92 7.00 -10.42 4.39
C HIS A 92 6.95 -11.71 5.20
N ARG A 93 5.77 -12.33 5.22
CA ARG A 93 5.54 -13.66 5.79
C ARG A 93 4.56 -14.42 4.91
N PRO A 94 4.61 -15.76 4.91
CA PRO A 94 3.60 -16.59 4.27
C PRO A 94 2.21 -16.26 4.81
N VAL A 95 1.24 -16.13 3.90
CA VAL A 95 -0.17 -16.13 4.26
C VAL A 95 -0.54 -17.53 4.71
N LEU A 96 -1.31 -17.64 5.81
CA LEU A 96 -1.75 -18.95 6.27
C LEU A 96 -2.69 -19.60 5.23
N PRO A 97 -2.67 -20.93 5.11
CA PRO A 97 -3.65 -21.64 4.29
C PRO A 97 -5.08 -21.31 4.70
N SER A 98 -6.02 -21.43 3.77
CA SER A 98 -7.43 -21.16 4.03
C SER A 98 -8.12 -22.23 4.88
N ASP A 99 -7.56 -23.45 4.94
CA ASP A 99 -8.11 -24.53 5.76
C ASP A 99 -7.62 -24.45 7.21
N ILE A 100 -8.54 -24.72 8.15
CA ILE A 100 -8.28 -24.63 9.59
C ILE A 100 -7.20 -25.62 10.03
N GLN A 101 -7.15 -26.82 9.44
CA GLN A 101 -6.27 -27.88 9.92
C GLN A 101 -4.80 -27.55 9.68
N SER A 102 -4.44 -27.10 8.48
CA SER A 102 -3.06 -26.77 8.14
C SER A 102 -2.61 -25.41 8.70
N GLY A 103 -3.55 -24.50 8.95
CA GLY A 103 -3.32 -23.21 9.62
C GLY A 103 -3.21 -23.29 11.14
N THR A 104 -3.62 -24.40 11.77
CA THR A 104 -3.62 -24.54 13.23
C THR A 104 -2.20 -24.45 13.81
N ASN A 105 -2.04 -23.65 14.87
CA ASN A 105 -0.76 -23.38 15.55
C ASN A 105 0.33 -22.80 14.63
N LYS A 106 -0.05 -22.04 13.60
CA LYS A 106 0.89 -21.33 12.72
C LYS A 106 0.80 -19.81 12.91
N LEU A 107 1.95 -19.15 12.78
CA LEU A 107 2.03 -17.69 12.78
C LEU A 107 1.67 -17.13 11.40
N GLY A 108 0.67 -16.27 11.34
CA GLY A 108 0.31 -15.55 10.13
C GLY A 108 1.15 -14.29 9.89
N LEU A 109 0.47 -13.26 9.41
CA LEU A 109 1.03 -11.95 9.12
C LEU A 109 1.65 -11.31 10.37
N LYS A 110 2.74 -10.55 10.19
CA LYS A 110 3.46 -9.91 11.28
C LYS A 110 3.64 -8.42 10.98
N VAL A 111 3.25 -7.59 11.95
CA VAL A 111 3.43 -6.14 11.91
C VAL A 111 4.12 -5.70 13.20
N TYR A 112 5.13 -4.86 13.09
CA TYR A 112 5.72 -4.17 14.24
C TYR A 112 5.26 -2.72 14.25
N ARG A 113 4.74 -2.25 15.40
CA ARG A 113 4.30 -0.88 15.61
C ARG A 113 5.39 -0.12 16.36
N TYR A 114 5.91 0.95 15.77
CA TYR A 114 7.01 1.73 16.39
C TYR A 114 6.54 2.74 17.43
N GLN A 115 5.26 3.14 17.41
CA GLN A 115 4.76 4.22 18.28
C GLN A 115 5.57 5.52 18.17
N SER A 116 6.18 5.75 17.00
CA SER A 116 7.05 6.88 16.73
C SER A 116 7.00 7.24 15.25
N CYS A 117 7.24 8.51 14.95
CA CYS A 117 7.35 9.05 13.60
C CYS A 117 8.80 9.42 13.21
N ASN A 118 9.72 9.31 14.16
CA ASN A 118 11.10 9.82 14.03
C ASN A 118 12.13 8.70 13.76
N GLN A 119 11.67 7.47 13.54
CA GLN A 119 12.55 6.33 13.29
C GLN A 119 13.16 6.43 11.88
N GLY A 120 14.49 6.42 11.82
CA GLY A 120 15.28 6.78 10.65
C GLY A 120 16.08 5.66 9.99
N SER A 121 16.07 4.43 10.51
CA SER A 121 16.82 3.30 9.92
C SER A 121 16.00 2.55 8.86
N CYS A 122 16.39 1.31 8.54
CA CYS A 122 15.73 0.39 7.60
C CYS A 122 14.39 -0.20 8.10
N GLY A 123 13.73 0.55 8.99
CA GLY A 123 12.38 0.36 9.47
C GLY A 123 11.99 1.63 10.23
N PRO A 124 10.74 2.11 10.15
CA PRO A 124 9.51 1.59 9.50
C PRO A 124 9.52 1.54 7.97
N ASN A 125 8.68 0.70 7.35
CA ASN A 125 8.42 0.67 5.90
C ASN A 125 7.04 1.23 5.51
N TYR A 126 6.20 1.60 6.49
CA TYR A 126 4.97 2.38 6.31
C TYR A 126 4.86 3.48 7.37
N CYS A 127 4.38 4.64 6.95
CA CYS A 127 4.02 5.77 7.81
C CYS A 127 2.50 5.83 7.96
N CYS A 128 2.02 6.00 9.20
CA CYS A 128 0.61 6.28 9.45
C CYS A 128 0.42 7.80 9.50
N CYS A 129 -0.14 8.34 8.43
CA CYS A 129 -0.45 9.74 8.28
C CYS A 129 -1.95 9.97 8.51
N ARG A 130 -2.32 11.13 9.05
CA ARG A 130 -3.72 11.56 9.17
C ARG A 130 -3.88 13.03 8.86
N SER A 131 -5.10 13.46 8.53
CA SER A 131 -5.44 14.88 8.44
C SER A 131 -5.14 15.60 9.77
N LYS A 132 -4.59 16.82 9.71
CA LYS A 132 -4.27 17.63 10.88
C LYS A 132 -5.52 18.05 11.67
#